data_AF-A0A9D4JCU6-F1
#
_entry.id   AF-A0A9D4JCU6-F1
#
_cell.length_a   1.000
_cell.length_b   1.000
_cell.length_c   1.000
_cell.angle_alpha   90.00
_cell.angle_beta   90.00
_cell.angle_gamma   90.00
#
_symmetry.space_group_name_H-M   'P 1'
#
loop_
_entity.id
_entity.type
_entity.pdbx_description
1 polymer ?
#
loop_
_entity_poly.entity_id
_entity_poly.type
_entity_poly.pdbx_seq_one_letter_code
_entity_poly.pdbx_strand_id
1 'polypeptide(L)'
;MNKKCIILNAQLQRLGTSYKFKNYPYSVVCVSHDALCVTCGGLKVVCFLSVSTDNTIRLTMEIRTSSYFNSICCMSPSLMDVSKVNDARPARMLSVYGVESDFGHVVFPQNTYTMEESMCTSSLRTR
;
A
#
# COMPACT_ATOMS: atom_id res chain seq x y z
N MET A 1 15.95 -18.79 -1.35
CA MET A 1 14.91 -18.63 -2.38
C MET A 1 13.82 -17.74 -1.79
N ASN A 2 13.81 -16.45 -2.12
CA ASN A 2 12.85 -15.48 -1.56
C ASN A 2 11.48 -15.69 -2.22
N LYS A 3 10.57 -16.37 -1.51
CA LYS A 3 9.17 -16.51 -1.96
C LYS A 3 8.48 -15.16 -1.77
N LYS A 4 8.19 -14.47 -2.88
CA LYS A 4 7.38 -13.24 -2.89
C LYS A 4 6.01 -13.54 -2.25
N CYS A 5 5.71 -12.91 -1.11
CA CYS A 5 4.39 -12.99 -0.48
C CYS A 5 3.56 -11.81 -0.96
N ILE A 6 2.73 -12.03 -1.98
CA ILE A 6 1.68 -11.10 -2.40
C ILE A 6 0.55 -11.30 -1.39
N ILE A 7 0.14 -10.26 -0.66
CA ILE A 7 -1.02 -10.33 0.23
C ILE A 7 -2.27 -10.02 -0.60
N LEU A 8 -2.91 -11.07 -1.11
CA LEU A 8 -4.17 -11.00 -1.84
C LEU A 8 -5.33 -10.72 -0.87
N ASN A 9 -6.46 -10.21 -1.38
CA ASN A 9 -7.71 -10.03 -0.61
C ASN A 9 -8.10 -11.29 0.18
N ALA A 10 -7.84 -12.48 -0.37
CA ALA A 10 -8.08 -13.77 0.27
C ALA A 10 -7.22 -14.00 1.55
N GLN A 11 -6.02 -13.43 1.65
CA GLN A 11 -5.18 -13.53 2.85
C GLN A 11 -5.62 -12.53 3.93
N LEU A 12 -6.09 -11.33 3.56
CA LEU A 12 -6.73 -10.41 4.50
C LEU A 12 -8.02 -11.00 5.07
N GLN A 13 -8.81 -11.69 4.24
CA GLN A 13 -9.98 -12.45 4.70
C GLN A 13 -9.63 -13.61 5.65
N ARG A 14 -8.43 -14.22 5.52
CA ARG A 14 -7.94 -15.25 6.45
C ARG A 14 -7.37 -14.67 7.75
N LEU A 15 -6.94 -13.41 7.75
CA LEU A 15 -6.42 -12.70 8.92
C LEU A 15 -7.53 -12.06 9.75
N GLY A 16 -8.67 -11.68 9.16
CA GLY A 16 -9.82 -11.16 9.91
C GLY A 16 -11.08 -11.08 9.06
N THR A 17 -12.22 -11.51 9.63
CA THR A 17 -13.52 -11.60 8.95
C THR A 17 -14.29 -10.28 8.83
N SER A 18 -13.75 -9.16 9.33
CA SER A 18 -14.55 -7.95 9.59
C SER A 18 -14.55 -6.87 8.51
N TYR A 19 -13.46 -6.70 7.73
CA TYR A 19 -13.38 -5.61 6.76
C TYR A 19 -13.35 -6.11 5.31
N LYS A 20 -14.33 -5.67 4.51
CA LYS A 20 -14.39 -5.92 3.07
C LYS A 20 -14.03 -4.64 2.32
N PHE A 21 -12.99 -4.70 1.50
CA PHE A 21 -12.69 -3.62 0.58
C PHE A 21 -13.79 -3.48 -0.47
N LYS A 22 -14.06 -2.24 -0.87
CA LYS A 22 -14.96 -1.93 -2.00
C LYS A 22 -14.41 -2.42 -3.34
N ASN A 23 -13.09 -2.56 -3.46
CA ASN A 23 -12.42 -3.04 -4.67
C ASN A 23 -11.14 -3.82 -4.30
N TYR A 24 -10.46 -4.38 -5.30
CA TYR A 24 -9.30 -5.25 -5.10
C TYR A 24 -8.10 -4.47 -4.54
N PRO A 25 -7.51 -4.83 -3.40
CA PRO A 25 -6.30 -4.19 -2.91
C PRO A 25 -5.11 -4.51 -3.83
N TYR A 26 -4.33 -3.51 -4.24
CA TYR A 26 -3.14 -3.73 -5.09
C TYR A 26 -1.87 -3.91 -4.27
N SER A 27 -1.67 -3.10 -3.23
CA SER A 27 -0.48 -3.19 -2.39
C SER A 27 -0.81 -2.83 -0.95
N VAL A 28 -0.16 -3.50 0.00
CA VAL A 28 -0.29 -3.27 1.44
C VAL A 28 1.08 -3.08 2.05
N VAL A 29 1.17 -2.17 3.03
CA VAL A 29 2.35 -1.97 3.85
C VAL A 29 1.95 -1.84 5.32
N CYS A 30 2.77 -2.37 6.21
CA CYS A 30 2.62 -2.13 7.65
C CYS A 30 3.20 -0.76 7.99
N VAL A 31 2.38 0.10 8.61
CA VAL A 31 2.79 1.42 9.12
C VAL A 31 3.27 1.30 10.56
N SER A 32 2.66 0.40 11.33
CA SER A 32 3.08 0.02 12.69
C SER A 32 2.66 -1.42 12.97
N HIS A 33 2.84 -1.88 14.22
CA HIS A 33 2.41 -3.21 14.65
C HIS A 33 0.91 -3.46 14.40
N ASP A 34 0.08 -2.44 14.64
CA ASP A 34 -1.38 -2.54 14.60
C ASP A 34 -2.01 -1.71 13.46
N ALA A 35 -1.21 -1.23 12.51
CA ALA A 35 -1.68 -0.36 11.44
C ALA A 35 -1.15 -0.78 10.06
N LEU A 36 -2.06 -0.89 9.11
CA LEU A 36 -1.79 -1.20 7.71
C LEU A 36 -2.22 -0.02 6.84
N CYS A 37 -1.54 0.16 5.71
CA CYS A 37 -1.91 1.09 4.66
C CYS A 37 -2.04 0.33 3.34
N VAL A 38 -3.10 0.59 2.58
CA VAL A 38 -3.48 -0.22 1.42
C VAL A 38 -3.90 0.66 0.25
N THR A 39 -3.36 0.38 -0.95
CA THR A 39 -3.88 0.98 -2.18
C THR A 39 -5.06 0.17 -2.71
N CYS A 40 -6.12 0.87 -3.13
CA CYS A 40 -7.32 0.23 -3.64
C CYS A 40 -7.38 0.30 -5.17
N GLY A 41 -7.38 -0.86 -5.81
CA GLY A 41 -7.47 -0.97 -7.26
C GLY A 41 -8.73 -0.36 -7.82
N GLY A 42 -8.61 0.34 -8.95
CA GLY A 42 -9.73 1.05 -9.57
C GLY A 42 -10.36 2.17 -8.72
N LEU A 43 -9.79 2.51 -7.56
CA LEU A 43 -10.25 3.60 -6.70
C LEU A 43 -9.10 4.59 -6.42
N LYS A 44 -9.40 5.88 -6.47
CA LYS A 44 -8.41 6.93 -6.16
C LYS A 44 -8.36 7.17 -4.65
N VAL A 45 -8.05 6.11 -3.91
CA VAL A 45 -8.00 6.13 -2.45
C VAL A 45 -6.85 5.26 -1.93
N VAL A 46 -6.34 5.66 -0.78
CA VAL A 46 -5.46 4.87 0.07
C VAL A 46 -6.14 4.69 1.41
N CYS A 47 -6.29 3.44 1.83
CA CYS A 47 -7.00 3.07 3.06
C CYS A 47 -6.01 2.76 4.17
N PHE A 48 -6.25 3.35 5.34
CA PHE A 48 -5.56 3.01 6.59
C PHE A 48 -6.47 2.11 7.40
N LEU A 49 -5.91 0.99 7.83
CA LEU A 49 -6.61 -0.02 8.59
C LEU A 49 -5.91 -0.21 9.93
N SER A 50 -6.66 -0.36 11.00
CA SER A 50 -6.13 -0.91 12.24
C SER A 50 -6.39 -2.41 12.30
N VAL A 51 -5.45 -3.13 12.93
CA VAL A 51 -5.56 -4.56 13.26
C VAL A 51 -5.49 -4.67 14.78
N SER A 52 -6.55 -5.15 15.42
CA SER A 52 -6.54 -5.39 16.86
C SER A 52 -5.98 -6.77 17.21
N THR A 53 -5.74 -6.99 18.50
CA THR A 53 -5.18 -8.24 19.04
C THR A 53 -6.02 -9.48 18.78
N ASP A 54 -7.33 -9.32 18.57
CA ASP A 54 -8.27 -10.37 18.16
C ASP A 54 -8.30 -10.58 16.63
N ASN A 55 -7.38 -9.93 15.91
CA ASN A 55 -7.29 -9.84 14.45
C ASN A 55 -8.49 -9.18 13.76
N THR A 56 -9.31 -8.41 14.49
CA THR A 56 -10.33 -7.57 13.87
C THR A 56 -9.67 -6.44 13.08
N ILE A 57 -10.00 -6.35 11.79
CA ILE A 57 -9.54 -5.28 10.89
C ILE A 57 -10.63 -4.20 10.81
N ARG A 58 -10.25 -2.92 10.93
CA ARG A 58 -11.16 -1.78 10.78
C ARG A 58 -10.54 -0.68 9.92
N LEU A 59 -11.33 -0.07 9.05
CA LEU A 59 -10.93 1.16 8.38
C LEU A 59 -10.91 2.31 9.39
N THR A 60 -9.75 2.93 9.55
CA THR A 60 -9.56 4.09 10.43
C THR A 60 -9.60 5.39 9.64
N MET A 61 -9.06 5.38 8.42
CA MET A 61 -8.98 6.57 7.58
C MET A 61 -8.92 6.19 6.10
N GLU A 62 -9.54 7.02 5.26
CA GLU A 62 -9.46 6.93 3.80
C GLU A 62 -8.91 8.25 3.28
N ILE A 63 -7.80 8.20 2.55
CA ILE A 63 -7.20 9.36 1.90
C ILE A 63 -7.57 9.32 0.43
N ARG A 64 -8.32 10.32 -0.02
CA ARG A 64 -8.63 10.49 -1.45
C ARG A 64 -7.39 11.00 -2.16
N THR A 65 -7.05 10.35 -3.26
CA THR A 65 -5.89 10.69 -4.07
C THR A 65 -6.31 11.29 -5.41
N SER A 66 -5.40 12.01 -6.05
CA SER A 66 -5.65 12.55 -7.41
C SER A 66 -5.62 11.46 -8.50
N SER A 67 -4.96 10.34 -8.22
CA SER A 67 -4.78 9.20 -9.12
C SER A 67 -4.87 7.86 -8.41
N TYR A 68 -5.11 6.80 -9.18
CA TYR A 68 -4.92 5.41 -8.72
C TYR A 68 -3.43 5.14 -8.47
N PHE A 69 -3.11 4.33 -7.47
CA PHE A 69 -1.74 3.88 -7.19
C PHE A 69 -1.70 2.35 -7.12
N ASN A 70 -0.66 1.76 -7.69
CA ASN A 70 -0.45 0.31 -7.73
C ASN A 70 0.46 -0.17 -6.60
N SER A 71 1.41 0.66 -6.18
CA SER A 71 2.37 0.36 -5.13
C SER A 71 2.25 1.33 -3.96
N ILE A 72 2.58 0.86 -2.76
CA ILE A 72 2.79 1.69 -1.59
C ILE A 72 3.96 1.16 -0.76
N CYS A 73 4.79 2.07 -0.29
CA CYS A 73 5.85 1.83 0.68
C CYS A 73 5.72 2.82 1.85
N CYS A 74 6.07 2.38 3.06
CA CYS A 74 6.06 3.22 4.24
C CYS A 74 7.46 3.82 4.43
N MET A 75 7.59 5.13 4.27
CA MET A 75 8.84 5.86 4.52
C MET A 75 8.96 6.24 5.99
N SER A 76 7.84 6.64 6.58
CA SER A 76 7.67 6.91 8.00
C SER A 76 6.20 6.71 8.39
N PRO A 77 5.86 6.68 9.69
CA PRO A 77 4.47 6.52 10.12
C PRO A 77 3.50 7.59 9.56
N SER A 78 4.01 8.75 9.13
CA SER A 78 3.23 9.86 8.58
C SER A 78 3.38 10.06 7.08
N LEU A 79 4.26 9.28 6.41
CA LEU A 79 4.65 9.50 5.03
C LEU A 79 4.82 8.18 4.26
N MET A 80 4.13 8.10 3.13
CA MET A 80 4.10 6.95 2.25
C MET A 80 4.64 7.35 0.89
N ASP A 81 5.36 6.43 0.27
CA ASP A 81 5.73 6.53 -1.14
C ASP A 81 4.76 5.68 -1.95
N VAL A 82 4.10 6.29 -2.95
CA VAL A 82 3.11 5.63 -3.80
C VAL A 82 3.46 5.80 -5.27
N SER A 83 3.27 4.74 -6.04
CA SER A 83 3.63 4.74 -7.46
C SER A 83 2.61 4.00 -8.31
N LYS A 84 2.71 4.21 -9.62
CA LYS A 84 1.88 3.56 -10.63
C LYS A 84 2.74 2.72 -11.56
N VAL A 85 2.16 1.63 -12.03
CA VAL A 85 2.76 0.83 -13.10
C VAL A 85 2.77 1.67 -14.38
N ASN A 86 3.87 1.63 -15.11
CA ASN A 86 4.06 2.34 -16.38
C ASN A 86 3.84 3.87 -16.30
N ASP A 87 4.04 4.49 -15.14
CA ASP A 87 4.05 5.96 -15.00
C ASP A 87 5.49 6.46 -15.01
N ALA A 88 5.81 7.32 -15.96
CA ALA A 88 7.15 7.91 -16.11
C ALA A 88 7.43 9.03 -15.09
N ARG A 89 6.42 9.42 -14.30
CA ARG A 89 6.58 10.41 -13.23
C ARG A 89 7.37 9.80 -12.07
N PRO A 90 8.09 10.63 -11.28
CA PRO A 90 8.63 10.19 -10.01
C PRO A 90 7.52 9.59 -9.15
N ALA A 91 7.89 8.64 -8.28
CA ALA A 91 6.96 8.20 -7.24
C ALA A 91 6.48 9.41 -6.41
N ARG A 92 5.31 9.30 -5.80
CA ARG A 92 4.66 10.44 -5.13
C ARG A 92 4.66 10.19 -3.64
N MET A 93 5.05 11.21 -2.89
CA MET A 93 4.87 11.23 -1.46
C MET A 93 3.41 11.50 -1.14
N LEU A 94 2.83 10.63 -0.32
CA LEU A 94 1.51 10.77 0.27
C LEU A 94 1.64 10.88 1.78
N SER A 95 1.26 12.01 2.34
CA SER A 95 1.15 12.15 3.80
C SER A 95 -0.16 11.56 4.32
N VAL A 96 -0.16 11.16 5.60
CA VAL A 96 -1.39 10.75 6.31
C VAL A 96 -2.46 11.85 6.37
N TYR A 97 -2.09 13.10 6.09
CA TYR A 97 -3.02 14.24 6.01
C TYR A 97 -3.59 14.48 4.61
N GLY A 98 -3.26 13.63 3.63
CA GLY A 98 -3.74 13.74 2.26
C GLY A 98 -3.00 14.74 1.37
N VAL A 99 -1.87 15.28 1.85
CA VAL A 99 -0.97 16.07 1.00
C VAL A 99 -0.20 15.12 0.08
N GLU A 100 -0.29 15.38 -1.22
CA GLU A 100 0.45 14.68 -2.26
C GLU A 100 1.54 15.60 -2.83
N SER A 101 2.75 15.08 -3.02
CA SER A 101 3.84 15.79 -3.69
C SER A 101 4.71 14.83 -4.48
N ASP A 102 5.34 15.31 -5.54
CA ASP A 102 6.25 14.47 -6.32
C ASP A 102 7.56 14.27 -5.55
N PHE A 103 8.11 13.06 -5.61
CA PHE A 103 9.38 12.75 -4.96
C PHE A 103 10.54 13.32 -5.77
N GLY A 104 10.91 14.57 -5.47
CA GLY A 104 11.80 15.39 -6.29
C GLY A 104 13.29 14.99 -6.34
N HIS A 105 13.69 13.90 -5.69
CA HIS A 105 15.11 13.52 -5.55
C HIS A 105 15.48 12.16 -6.15
N VAL A 106 14.51 11.36 -6.62
CA VAL A 106 14.79 10.04 -7.21
C VAL A 106 14.13 9.93 -8.58
N VAL A 107 14.97 9.85 -9.61
CA VAL A 107 14.56 9.50 -10.97
C VAL A 107 14.48 7.97 -11.02
N PHE A 108 13.26 7.43 -10.99
CA PHE A 108 13.07 6.01 -11.29
C PHE A 108 13.37 5.78 -12.77
N PRO A 109 14.09 4.69 -13.14
CA PRO A 109 14.30 4.35 -14.54
C PRO A 109 12.94 4.23 -15.23
N GLN A 110 12.81 4.81 -16.43
CA GLN A 110 11.55 5.07 -17.13
C GLN A 110 10.68 3.83 -17.47
N ASN A 111 11.11 2.62 -17.10
CA ASN A 111 10.52 1.36 -17.58
C ASN A 111 10.40 0.22 -16.56
N THR A 112 10.86 0.34 -15.31
CA THR A 112 11.43 -0.88 -14.71
C THR A 112 10.52 -1.75 -13.85
N TYR A 113 9.24 -1.43 -13.66
CA TYR A 113 8.41 -2.25 -12.76
C TYR A 113 7.10 -2.68 -13.42
N THR A 114 7.02 -3.97 -13.70
CA THR A 114 5.77 -4.65 -14.03
C THR A 114 4.79 -4.60 -12.85
N MET A 115 3.51 -4.87 -13.10
CA MET A 115 2.49 -4.88 -12.03
C MET A 115 2.89 -5.79 -10.86
N GLU A 116 3.54 -6.91 -11.14
CA GLU A 116 4.04 -7.88 -10.16
C GLU A 116 5.22 -7.37 -9.31
N GLU A 117 6.02 -6.46 -9.84
CA GLU A 117 7.15 -5.84 -9.14
C GLU A 117 6.72 -4.61 -8.32
N SER A 118 5.62 -3.97 -8.71
CA SER A 118 5.02 -2.85 -7.97
C SER A 118 4.28 -3.30 -6.71
N MET A 119 3.91 -4.58 -6.59
CA MET A 119 3.26 -5.10 -5.39
C MET A 119 4.29 -5.25 -4.27
N CYS A 120 4.17 -4.42 -3.23
CA CYS A 120 5.05 -4.49 -2.06
C CYS A 120 4.97 -5.89 -1.42
N THR A 121 6.10 -6.57 -1.36
CA THR A 121 6.26 -7.89 -0.73
C THR A 121 6.73 -7.68 0.70
N SER A 122 5.91 -8.08 1.69
CA SER A 122 6.38 -8.13 3.07
C SER A 122 7.36 -9.29 3.23
N SER A 123 8.64 -8.98 3.41
CA SER A 123 9.62 -9.99 3.83
C SER A 123 9.55 -10.15 5.34
N LEU A 124 8.85 -11.17 5.81
CA LEU A 124 9.05 -11.69 7.16
C LEU A 124 10.44 -12.35 7.19
N ARG A 125 11.43 -11.66 7.79
CA ARG A 125 12.62 -12.33 8.31
C ARG A 125 12.17 -13.17 9.51
N THR A 126 11.84 -14.44 9.27
CA THR A 126 11.94 -15.45 10.34
C THR A 126 13.42 -15.67 10.59
N ARG A 127 13.82 -15.50 11.86
CA ARG A 127 15.18 -15.66 12.39
C ARG A 127 15.82 -16.97 11.97
#